data_AF-A0A3S4FB87-F1
#
_entry.id   AF-A0A3S4FB87-F1
#
_cell.length_a   1.000
_cell.length_b   1.000
_cell.length_c   1.000
_cell.angle_alpha   90.00
_cell.angle_beta   90.00
_cell.angle_gamma   90.00
#
_symmetry.space_group_name_H-M   'P 1'
#
loop_
_entity.id
_entity.type
_entity.pdbx_description
1 polymer ?
#
loop_
_entity_poly.entity_id
_entity_poly.type
_entity_poly.pdbx_seq_one_letter_code
_entity_poly.pdbx_strand_id
1 'polypeptide(L)'
;MTDPSFEAFRKQLGEAAGHKDRAALARLVAPSFFWLAAQGDKADRKKPAIDNLAAAIELDAVDGGGWELLASAAGDATLQPLPQRKGVQCAPAAPVFDEKAFEQLLRSSRTEVFEWAYPARGSVAVRASAAADAPVTETLTGILVRVLPEPDQPPPGGAPAAGAPGSADGPGGPGGGAMPPLRVVTPAGKTGFVAADAVLPLIFEQLCYVKDAGGWKIAGYLGGE
;
A
#
# COMPACT_ATOMS: atom_id res chain seq x y z
N MET A 1 -0.54 11.22 17.88
CA MET A 1 0.18 10.86 19.13
C MET A 1 0.87 9.53 18.86
N THR A 2 2.19 9.48 18.92
CA THR A 2 2.95 8.25 18.65
C THR A 2 2.76 7.27 19.82
N ASP A 3 2.27 6.05 19.58
CA ASP A 3 2.21 4.99 20.60
C ASP A 3 3.55 4.21 20.61
N PRO A 4 4.41 4.35 21.64
CA PRO A 4 5.70 3.68 21.67
C PRO A 4 5.58 2.15 21.64
N SER A 5 4.49 1.58 22.14
CA SER A 5 4.32 0.12 22.08
C SER A 5 3.95 -0.35 20.68
N PHE A 6 3.34 0.51 19.84
CA PHE A 6 3.10 0.19 18.43
C PHE A 6 4.41 0.23 17.65
N GLU A 7 5.28 1.22 17.92
CA GLU A 7 6.63 1.26 17.35
C GLU A 7 7.43 -0.01 17.69
N ALA A 8 7.38 -0.46 18.96
CA ALA A 8 8.05 -1.69 19.36
C ALA A 8 7.49 -2.92 18.63
N PHE A 9 6.17 -3.02 18.48
CA PHE A 9 5.53 -4.07 17.71
C PHE A 9 5.96 -4.07 16.23
N ARG A 10 6.02 -2.89 15.61
CA ARG A 10 6.47 -2.75 14.22
C ARG A 10 7.91 -3.22 14.02
N LYS A 11 8.80 -2.97 14.98
CA LYS A 11 10.16 -3.53 14.96
C LYS A 11 10.15 -5.06 14.97
N GLN A 12 9.34 -5.68 15.83
CA GLN A 12 9.18 -7.15 15.85
C GLN A 12 8.63 -7.69 14.53
N LEU A 13 7.66 -6.98 13.94
CA LEU A 13 7.13 -7.33 12.62
C LEU A 13 8.20 -7.26 11.54
N GLY A 14 9.00 -6.19 11.52
CA GLY A 14 10.11 -6.01 10.58
C GLY A 14 11.19 -7.08 10.74
N GLU A 15 11.54 -7.46 11.97
CA GLU A 15 12.46 -8.57 12.24
C GLU A 15 11.93 -9.92 11.73
N ALA A 16 10.66 -10.22 12.00
CA ALA A 16 10.01 -11.43 11.49
C ALA A 16 9.97 -11.45 9.96
N ALA A 17 9.65 -10.31 9.33
CA ALA A 17 9.59 -10.18 7.88
C ALA A 17 10.97 -10.32 7.23
N GLY A 18 11.99 -9.62 7.75
CA GLY A 18 13.35 -9.64 7.24
C GLY A 18 14.03 -11.01 7.32
N HIS A 19 13.66 -11.82 8.31
CA HIS A 19 14.13 -13.21 8.44
C HIS A 19 13.19 -14.24 7.81
N LYS A 20 12.05 -13.80 7.23
CA LYS A 20 10.97 -14.69 6.77
C LYS A 20 10.56 -15.71 7.84
N ASP A 21 10.56 -15.29 9.10
CA ASP A 21 10.30 -16.14 10.26
C ASP A 21 8.80 -16.27 10.50
N ARG A 22 8.22 -17.30 9.91
CA ARG A 22 6.79 -17.62 10.05
C ARG A 22 6.39 -17.93 11.50
N ALA A 23 7.30 -18.49 12.30
CA ALA A 23 7.00 -18.81 13.69
C ALA A 23 6.96 -17.56 14.57
N ALA A 24 7.87 -16.61 14.34
CA ALA A 24 7.81 -15.28 14.95
C ALA A 24 6.55 -14.53 14.49
N LEU A 25 6.26 -14.52 13.18
CA LEU A 25 5.07 -13.89 12.63
C LEU A 25 3.79 -14.45 13.26
N ALA A 26 3.68 -15.78 13.41
CA ALA A 26 2.52 -16.43 14.02
C ALA A 26 2.21 -15.90 15.43
N ARG A 27 3.23 -15.51 16.21
CA ARG A 27 3.05 -14.92 17.55
C ARG A 27 2.52 -13.50 17.50
N LEU A 28 2.67 -12.82 16.38
CA LEU A 28 2.18 -11.45 16.15
C LEU A 28 0.74 -11.43 15.62
N VAL A 29 0.19 -12.57 15.16
CA VAL A 29 -1.18 -12.63 14.64
C VAL A 29 -2.19 -12.87 15.77
N ALA A 30 -3.27 -12.09 15.78
CA ALA A 30 -4.37 -12.27 16.72
C ALA A 30 -5.16 -13.55 16.38
N PRO A 31 -5.60 -14.34 17.37
CA PRO A 31 -6.45 -15.51 17.12
C PRO A 31 -7.76 -15.17 16.38
N SER A 32 -8.27 -13.95 16.56
CA SER A 32 -9.47 -13.43 15.91
C SER A 32 -9.20 -12.79 14.55
N PHE A 33 -8.17 -13.24 13.84
CA PHE A 33 -7.79 -12.70 12.53
C PHE A 33 -8.97 -12.71 11.56
N PHE A 34 -9.15 -11.62 10.85
CA PHE A 34 -10.16 -11.48 9.79
C PHE A 34 -9.51 -11.13 8.46
N TRP A 35 -10.18 -11.45 7.37
CA TRP A 35 -9.73 -11.07 6.03
C TRP A 35 -10.92 -10.52 5.25
N LEU A 36 -11.04 -9.19 5.15
CA LEU A 36 -12.12 -8.56 4.40
C LEU A 36 -11.66 -8.32 2.95
N ALA A 37 -12.23 -9.10 2.03
CA ALA A 37 -12.14 -8.89 0.59
C ALA A 37 -13.46 -8.33 0.05
N ALA A 38 -13.55 -8.10 -1.27
CA ALA A 38 -14.71 -7.48 -1.91
C ALA A 38 -16.05 -8.20 -1.62
N GLN A 39 -16.04 -9.53 -1.49
CA GLN A 39 -17.24 -10.34 -1.22
C GLN A 39 -17.45 -10.66 0.27
N GLY A 40 -16.68 -10.02 1.17
CA GLY A 40 -16.83 -10.15 2.62
C GLY A 40 -15.63 -10.83 3.30
N ASP A 41 -15.88 -11.40 4.50
CA ASP A 41 -14.84 -12.03 5.31
C ASP A 41 -14.47 -13.42 4.75
N LYS A 42 -13.24 -13.55 4.24
CA LYS A 42 -12.68 -14.77 3.66
C LYS A 42 -11.89 -15.62 4.65
N ALA A 43 -11.70 -15.16 5.89
CA ALA A 43 -10.98 -15.94 6.88
C ALA A 43 -11.73 -17.24 7.24
N ASP A 44 -11.08 -18.38 7.05
CA ASP A 44 -11.57 -19.68 7.50
C ASP A 44 -11.35 -19.81 9.01
N ARG A 45 -12.46 -19.71 9.76
CA ARG A 45 -12.47 -19.81 11.23
C ARG A 45 -12.00 -21.15 11.78
N LYS A 46 -11.87 -22.18 10.94
CA LYS A 46 -11.36 -23.50 11.34
C LYS A 46 -9.84 -23.60 11.20
N LYS A 47 -9.20 -22.64 10.52
CA LYS A 47 -7.76 -22.61 10.33
C LYS A 47 -7.08 -21.74 11.39
N PRO A 48 -5.82 -22.03 11.74
CA PRO A 48 -4.97 -21.12 12.47
C PRO A 48 -4.96 -19.72 11.84
N ALA A 49 -4.93 -18.67 12.67
CA ALA A 49 -4.92 -17.29 12.21
C ALA A 49 -3.74 -16.97 11.27
N ILE A 50 -2.56 -17.55 11.54
CA ILE A 50 -1.39 -17.41 10.66
C ILE A 50 -1.61 -18.01 9.27
N ASP A 51 -2.41 -19.06 9.14
CA ASP A 51 -2.68 -19.68 7.84
C ASP A 51 -3.65 -18.81 7.02
N ASN A 52 -4.59 -18.13 7.70
CA ASN A 52 -5.45 -17.14 7.06
C ASN A 52 -4.67 -15.90 6.62
N LEU A 53 -3.77 -15.38 7.45
CA LEU A 53 -2.87 -14.29 7.05
C LEU A 53 -2.01 -14.72 5.87
N ALA A 54 -1.38 -15.90 5.94
CA ALA A 54 -0.52 -16.40 4.88
C ALA A 54 -1.23 -16.51 3.53
N ALA A 55 -2.49 -16.96 3.54
CA ALA A 55 -3.32 -16.98 2.34
C ALA A 55 -3.69 -15.57 1.85
N ALA A 56 -4.03 -14.66 2.76
CA ALA A 56 -4.49 -13.32 2.42
C ALA A 56 -3.42 -12.45 1.72
N ILE A 57 -2.15 -12.64 2.07
CA ILE A 57 -1.02 -11.86 1.53
C ILE A 57 -0.10 -12.70 0.62
N GLU A 58 -0.53 -13.92 0.26
CA GLU A 58 0.26 -14.87 -0.53
C GLU A 58 1.68 -15.07 0.02
N LEU A 59 1.79 -15.29 1.33
CA LEU A 59 3.06 -15.34 2.06
C LEU A 59 4.01 -16.45 1.54
N ASP A 60 3.44 -17.52 0.98
CA ASP A 60 4.17 -18.66 0.43
C ASP A 60 4.49 -18.50 -1.08
N ALA A 61 4.19 -17.36 -1.68
CA ALA A 61 4.56 -17.06 -3.07
C ALA A 61 6.08 -17.07 -3.26
N VAL A 62 6.52 -17.59 -4.42
CA VAL A 62 7.94 -17.80 -4.73
C VAL A 62 8.73 -16.50 -4.79
N ASP A 63 8.09 -15.43 -5.25
CA ASP A 63 8.67 -14.09 -5.33
C ASP A 63 8.83 -13.43 -3.95
N GLY A 64 8.20 -13.98 -2.92
CA GLY A 64 8.22 -13.45 -1.56
C GLY A 64 7.41 -12.17 -1.38
N GLY A 65 6.44 -11.88 -2.26
CA GLY A 65 5.63 -10.65 -2.21
C GLY A 65 4.97 -10.40 -0.84
N GLY A 66 4.40 -11.43 -0.22
CA GLY A 66 3.81 -11.31 1.11
C GLY A 66 4.79 -10.93 2.23
N TRP A 67 6.06 -11.32 2.12
CA TRP A 67 7.09 -10.91 3.08
C TRP A 67 7.50 -9.46 2.90
N GLU A 68 7.59 -8.98 1.65
CA GLU A 68 7.85 -7.58 1.35
C GLU A 68 6.70 -6.68 1.82
N LEU A 69 5.45 -7.14 1.66
CA LEU A 69 4.28 -6.45 2.22
C LEU A 69 4.41 -6.27 3.74
N LEU A 70 4.82 -7.32 4.48
CA LEU A 70 5.02 -7.23 5.93
C LEU A 70 6.18 -6.29 6.30
N ALA A 71 7.26 -6.29 5.52
CA ALA A 71 8.38 -5.37 5.72
C ALA A 71 7.97 -3.91 5.50
N SER A 72 7.22 -3.63 4.44
CA SER A 72 6.64 -2.31 4.15
C SER A 72 5.70 -1.86 5.28
N ALA A 73 4.79 -2.74 5.73
CA ALA A 73 3.88 -2.46 6.81
C ALA A 73 4.58 -2.19 8.16
N ALA A 74 5.72 -2.84 8.42
CA ALA A 74 6.55 -2.53 9.59
C ALA A 74 7.13 -1.10 9.54
N GLY A 75 7.38 -0.56 8.34
CA GLY A 75 7.85 0.81 8.15
C GLY A 75 6.78 1.88 8.41
N ASP A 76 5.50 1.54 8.22
CA ASP A 76 4.41 2.51 8.31
C ASP A 76 3.98 2.79 9.77
N ALA A 77 3.96 4.06 10.17
CA ALA A 77 3.63 4.47 11.54
C ALA A 77 2.19 5.00 11.70
N THR A 78 1.44 5.04 10.59
CA THR A 78 0.12 5.63 10.53
C THR A 78 -0.93 4.61 10.95
N LEU A 79 -2.02 5.09 11.54
CA LEU A 79 -3.13 4.25 11.97
C LEU A 79 -4.43 5.03 11.76
N GLN A 80 -5.44 4.34 11.23
CA GLN A 80 -6.82 4.82 11.22
C GLN A 80 -7.74 3.78 11.85
N PRO A 81 -8.76 4.17 12.63
CA PRO A 81 -9.76 3.24 13.12
C PRO A 81 -10.49 2.54 11.98
N LEU A 82 -10.83 1.25 12.17
CA LEU A 82 -11.73 0.52 11.28
C LEU A 82 -13.17 0.65 11.81
N PRO A 83 -14.06 1.46 11.21
CA PRO A 83 -15.35 1.81 11.81
C PRO A 83 -16.23 0.59 12.15
N GLN A 84 -16.17 -0.46 11.33
CA GLN A 84 -16.92 -1.69 11.49
C GLN A 84 -16.37 -2.64 12.58
N ARG A 85 -15.18 -2.39 13.13
CA ARG A 85 -14.55 -3.25 14.15
C ARG A 85 -13.92 -2.41 15.27
N LYS A 86 -14.65 -2.29 16.38
CA LYS A 86 -14.21 -1.53 17.57
C LYS A 86 -12.82 -1.96 18.04
N GLY A 87 -11.93 -0.99 18.26
CA GLY A 87 -10.57 -1.21 18.78
C GLY A 87 -9.56 -1.69 17.73
N VAL A 88 -10.00 -1.95 16.49
CA VAL A 88 -9.12 -2.27 15.37
C VAL A 88 -8.71 -0.98 14.66
N GLN A 89 -7.44 -0.90 14.31
CA GLN A 89 -6.85 0.19 13.54
C GLN A 89 -6.06 -0.37 12.37
N CYS A 90 -6.11 0.23 11.20
CA CYS A 90 -5.44 -0.27 10.00
C CYS A 90 -4.40 0.73 9.50
N ALA A 91 -3.35 0.20 8.87
CA ALA A 91 -2.28 0.95 8.23
C ALA A 91 -2.07 0.45 6.79
N PRO A 92 -1.59 1.33 5.88
CA PRO A 92 -1.38 2.77 6.08
C PRO A 92 -2.72 3.48 6.29
N ALA A 93 -2.77 4.56 7.07
CA ALA A 93 -3.98 5.37 7.20
C ALA A 93 -4.33 5.99 5.84
N ALA A 94 -5.61 5.99 5.48
CA ALA A 94 -6.05 6.61 4.24
C ALA A 94 -5.79 8.12 4.28
N PRO A 95 -5.44 8.73 3.13
CA PRO A 95 -5.37 10.17 3.05
C PRO A 95 -6.76 10.75 3.33
N VAL A 96 -6.79 11.85 4.09
CA VAL A 96 -8.03 12.60 4.32
C VAL A 96 -8.16 13.66 3.25
N PHE A 97 -9.28 13.65 2.53
CA PHE A 97 -9.63 14.65 1.53
C PHE A 97 -11.14 14.91 1.51
N ASP A 98 -11.57 15.98 0.85
CA ASP A 98 -12.98 16.28 0.67
C ASP A 98 -13.59 15.30 -0.35
N GLU A 99 -14.30 14.29 0.15
CA GLU A 99 -14.93 13.25 -0.66
C GLU A 99 -15.89 13.81 -1.70
N LYS A 100 -16.67 14.85 -1.36
CA LYS A 100 -17.63 15.46 -2.28
C LYS A 100 -16.92 16.22 -3.39
N ALA A 101 -15.84 16.93 -3.06
CA ALA A 101 -14.99 17.59 -4.05
C ALA A 101 -14.32 16.55 -4.96
N PHE A 102 -13.87 15.42 -4.40
CA PHE A 102 -13.27 14.34 -5.17
C PHE A 102 -14.28 13.66 -6.10
N GLU A 103 -15.49 13.34 -5.64
CA GLU A 103 -16.57 12.84 -6.49
C GLU A 103 -16.91 13.81 -7.64
N GLN A 104 -16.94 15.11 -7.33
CA GLN A 104 -17.17 16.13 -8.35
C GLN A 104 -16.02 16.19 -9.36
N LEU A 105 -14.78 16.04 -8.89
CA LEU A 105 -13.59 15.97 -9.73
C LEU A 105 -13.71 14.79 -10.70
N LEU A 106 -13.92 13.57 -10.19
CA LEU A 106 -14.07 12.35 -11.00
C LEU A 106 -15.12 12.50 -12.11
N ARG A 107 -16.30 13.04 -11.78
CA ARG A 107 -17.37 13.30 -12.76
C ARG A 107 -16.96 14.32 -13.81
N SER A 108 -16.32 15.41 -13.41
CA SER A 108 -15.95 16.50 -14.31
C SER A 108 -14.79 16.13 -15.25
N SER A 109 -13.82 15.37 -14.76
CA SER A 109 -12.67 14.90 -15.54
C SER A 109 -12.95 13.62 -16.31
N ARG A 110 -14.09 12.94 -16.05
CA ARG A 110 -14.43 11.61 -16.59
C ARG A 110 -13.32 10.60 -16.31
N THR A 111 -12.93 10.53 -15.04
CA THR A 111 -11.88 9.65 -14.56
C THR A 111 -12.39 8.76 -13.45
N GLU A 112 -11.73 7.63 -13.26
CA GLU A 112 -12.00 6.68 -12.19
C GLU A 112 -11.02 6.86 -11.02
N VAL A 113 -11.38 6.33 -9.84
CA VAL A 113 -10.57 6.47 -8.60
C VAL A 113 -9.14 5.95 -8.78
N PHE A 114 -8.95 4.85 -9.51
CA PHE A 114 -7.64 4.24 -9.75
C PHE A 114 -6.70 5.07 -10.63
N GLU A 115 -7.21 6.12 -11.30
CA GLU A 115 -6.38 7.08 -12.03
C GLU A 115 -5.75 8.14 -11.11
N TRP A 116 -6.06 8.12 -9.81
CA TRP A 116 -5.62 9.13 -8.86
C TRP A 116 -4.72 8.55 -7.78
N ALA A 117 -3.71 9.34 -7.42
CA ALA A 117 -2.73 9.03 -6.39
C ALA A 117 -2.52 10.23 -5.47
N TYR A 118 -2.00 9.98 -4.27
CA TYR A 118 -1.66 11.01 -3.29
C TYR A 118 -0.15 11.05 -3.03
N PRO A 119 0.43 12.21 -2.71
CA PRO A 119 1.83 12.32 -2.33
C PRO A 119 2.19 11.43 -1.14
N ALA A 120 3.21 10.57 -1.29
CA ALA A 120 3.74 9.74 -0.20
C ALA A 120 4.50 10.56 0.87
N ARG A 121 4.84 11.81 0.54
CA ARG A 121 5.66 12.72 1.33
C ARG A 121 5.13 14.15 1.23
N GLY A 122 5.53 15.00 2.17
CA GLY A 122 5.05 16.39 2.26
C GLY A 122 5.25 17.23 0.99
N SER A 123 6.22 16.88 0.14
CA SER A 123 6.41 17.51 -1.17
C SER A 123 6.87 16.51 -2.23
N VAL A 124 6.31 16.58 -3.43
CA VAL A 124 6.70 15.76 -4.58
C VAL A 124 7.14 16.65 -5.73
N ALA A 125 8.36 16.42 -6.23
CA ALA A 125 8.88 17.12 -7.40
C ALA A 125 8.28 16.55 -8.69
N VAL A 126 7.72 17.41 -9.52
CA VAL A 126 7.28 17.10 -10.88
C VAL A 126 8.35 17.56 -11.85
N ARG A 127 8.82 16.65 -12.70
CA ARG A 127 9.89 16.90 -13.66
C ARG A 127 9.37 17.05 -15.08
N ALA A 128 10.12 17.77 -15.91
CA ALA A 128 9.78 18.00 -17.31
C ALA A 128 9.80 16.74 -18.19
N SER A 129 10.56 15.72 -17.80
CA SER A 129 10.65 14.42 -18.49
C SER A 129 10.91 13.29 -17.48
N ALA A 130 10.89 12.04 -17.94
CA ALA A 130 11.19 10.86 -17.13
C ALA A 130 12.67 10.74 -16.75
N ALA A 131 13.56 11.62 -17.21
CA ALA A 131 14.96 11.56 -16.80
C ALA A 131 15.11 11.99 -15.32
N ALA A 132 15.93 11.25 -14.56
CA ALA A 132 16.11 11.50 -13.12
C ALA A 132 16.66 12.90 -12.81
N ASP A 133 17.44 13.47 -13.74
CA ASP A 133 18.05 14.81 -13.67
C ASP A 133 17.23 15.88 -14.40
N ALA A 134 16.08 15.53 -14.99
CA ALA A 134 15.23 16.50 -15.68
C ALA A 134 14.82 17.64 -14.72
N PRO A 135 14.73 18.88 -15.23
CA PRO A 135 14.41 20.03 -14.39
C PRO A 135 13.04 19.85 -13.72
N VAL A 136 12.97 20.22 -12.45
CA VAL A 136 11.71 20.30 -11.69
C VAL A 136 10.91 21.49 -12.22
N THR A 137 9.70 21.23 -12.69
CA THR A 137 8.79 22.23 -13.24
C THR A 137 7.72 22.68 -12.24
N GLU A 138 7.39 21.81 -11.28
CA GLU A 138 6.40 22.06 -10.25
C GLU A 138 6.73 21.24 -8.99
N THR A 139 6.26 21.69 -7.82
CA THR A 139 6.33 20.94 -6.57
C THR A 139 4.93 20.81 -5.98
N LEU A 140 4.46 19.58 -5.83
CA LEU A 140 3.14 19.25 -5.30
C LEU A 140 3.21 19.14 -3.78
N THR A 141 2.23 19.70 -3.07
CA THR A 141 2.13 19.64 -1.61
C THR A 141 0.69 19.34 -1.20
N GLY A 142 0.43 18.12 -0.73
CA GLY A 142 -0.89 17.74 -0.18
C GLY A 142 -2.06 17.77 -1.17
N ILE A 143 -1.80 17.59 -2.48
CA ILE A 143 -2.84 17.56 -3.52
C ILE A 143 -2.79 16.23 -4.26
N LEU A 144 -3.98 15.67 -4.56
CA LEU A 144 -4.11 14.48 -5.40
C LEU A 144 -3.62 14.75 -6.82
N VAL A 145 -2.95 13.77 -7.41
CA VAL A 145 -2.50 13.82 -8.80
C VAL A 145 -3.18 12.75 -9.62
N ARG A 146 -3.51 13.10 -10.86
CA ARG A 146 -3.94 12.10 -11.84
C ARG A 146 -2.71 11.46 -12.46
N VAL A 147 -2.61 10.15 -12.35
CA VAL A 147 -1.62 9.33 -13.06
C VAL A 147 -2.19 9.00 -14.44
N LEU A 148 -1.40 9.24 -15.48
CA LEU A 148 -1.78 8.91 -16.85
C LEU A 148 -1.34 7.47 -17.17
N PRO A 149 -2.18 6.69 -17.86
CA PRO A 149 -1.76 5.38 -18.35
C PRO A 149 -0.65 5.57 -19.40
N GLU A 150 0.44 4.83 -19.25
CA GLU A 150 1.46 4.67 -20.28
C GLU A 150 1.32 3.26 -20.88
N PRO A 151 1.52 3.08 -22.20
CA PRO A 151 1.24 1.81 -22.89
C PRO A 151 1.92 0.58 -22.27
N ASP A 152 3.08 0.78 -21.65
CA ASP A 152 3.91 -0.26 -21.06
C ASP A 152 3.91 -0.25 -19.53
N GLN A 153 2.99 0.50 -18.89
CA GLN A 153 2.98 0.69 -17.44
C GLN A 153 1.71 0.11 -16.81
N PRO A 154 1.82 -0.77 -15.78
CA PRO A 154 0.65 -1.27 -15.09
C PRO A 154 -0.12 -0.13 -14.41
N PRO A 155 -1.47 -0.22 -14.30
CA PRO A 155 -2.26 0.80 -13.65
C PRO A 155 -1.90 0.96 -12.18
N PRO A 156 -2.05 2.16 -11.59
CA PRO A 156 -1.80 2.37 -10.17
C PRO A 156 -2.73 1.49 -9.33
N GLY A 157 -2.16 0.62 -8.48
CA GLY A 157 -2.93 -0.24 -7.57
C GLY A 157 -3.60 -1.46 -8.21
N GLY A 158 -3.31 -1.79 -9.48
CA GLY A 158 -3.69 -3.08 -10.05
C GLY A 158 -2.65 -4.16 -9.76
N ALA A 159 -3.10 -5.40 -9.53
CA ALA A 159 -2.22 -6.56 -9.68
C ALA A 159 -1.61 -6.52 -11.10
N PRO A 160 -0.30 -6.79 -11.27
CA PRO A 160 0.29 -6.81 -12.60
C PRO A 160 -0.49 -7.76 -13.50
N ALA A 161 -0.82 -7.31 -14.70
CA ALA A 161 -1.53 -8.14 -15.67
C ALA A 161 -0.72 -9.41 -15.94
N ALA A 162 -1.35 -10.58 -15.72
CA ALA A 162 -0.75 -11.87 -16.07
C ALA A 162 -0.42 -11.87 -17.56
N GLY A 163 0.88 -11.80 -17.90
CA GLY A 163 1.36 -11.86 -19.28
C GLY A 163 1.93 -10.55 -19.86
N ALA A 164 2.13 -9.49 -19.08
CA ALA A 164 2.96 -8.37 -19.52
C ALA A 164 4.42 -8.86 -19.78
N PRO A 165 4.99 -8.67 -20.99
CA PRO A 165 6.35 -9.09 -21.28
C PRO A 165 7.32 -8.18 -20.53
N GLY A 166 7.82 -8.65 -19.38
CA GLY A 166 8.79 -7.91 -18.57
C GLY A 166 8.80 -8.22 -17.06
N SER A 167 7.92 -9.06 -16.54
CA SER A 167 7.92 -9.40 -15.10
C SER A 167 8.74 -10.67 -14.83
N ALA A 168 10.05 -10.58 -15.04
CA ALA A 168 11.01 -11.61 -14.64
C ALA A 168 12.18 -10.98 -13.89
N ASP A 169 11.90 -10.02 -13.01
CA ASP A 169 12.81 -9.58 -11.95
C ASP A 169 11.93 -9.14 -10.78
N GLY A 170 11.81 -10.01 -9.77
CA GLY A 170 11.29 -9.57 -8.47
C GLY A 170 12.20 -8.50 -7.88
N PRO A 171 11.72 -7.70 -6.91
CA PRO A 171 12.55 -6.72 -6.21
C PRO A 171 13.59 -7.48 -5.38
N GLY A 172 14.73 -7.80 -5.98
CA GLY A 172 15.79 -8.62 -5.36
C GLY A 172 16.66 -9.43 -6.33
N GLY A 173 16.33 -9.51 -7.62
CA GLY A 173 17.26 -9.99 -8.64
C GLY A 173 18.40 -8.99 -8.88
N PRO A 174 19.57 -9.38 -9.45
CA PRO A 174 20.70 -8.47 -9.67
C PRO A 174 20.44 -7.32 -10.65
N GLY A 175 19.22 -7.18 -11.16
CA GLY A 175 18.73 -6.09 -11.98
C GLY A 175 17.71 -5.19 -11.26
N GLY A 176 18.07 -4.67 -10.07
CA GLY A 176 17.26 -3.68 -9.34
C GLY A 176 17.07 -2.37 -10.10
N GLY A 177 16.25 -2.39 -11.14
CA GLY A 177 15.86 -1.21 -11.91
C GLY A 177 14.88 -0.37 -11.10
N ALA A 178 15.19 0.92 -10.93
CA ALA A 178 14.23 1.87 -10.40
C ALA A 178 12.93 1.80 -11.23
N MET A 179 11.78 1.72 -10.56
CA MET A 179 10.49 1.77 -11.25
C MET A 179 10.45 3.01 -12.17
N PRO A 180 9.95 2.87 -13.42
CA PRO A 180 9.89 3.98 -14.34
C PRO A 180 9.04 5.11 -13.74
N PRO A 181 9.45 6.39 -13.90
CA PRO A 181 8.67 7.52 -13.42
C PRO A 181 7.24 7.49 -13.97
N LEU A 182 6.29 7.89 -13.13
CA LEU A 182 4.89 7.98 -13.50
C LEU A 182 4.64 9.31 -14.19
N ARG A 183 3.96 9.28 -15.33
CA ARG A 183 3.46 10.49 -15.95
C ARG A 183 2.19 10.95 -15.25
N VAL A 184 2.11 12.24 -14.93
CA VAL A 184 1.01 12.82 -14.18
C VAL A 184 0.45 14.08 -14.84
N VAL A 185 -0.79 14.43 -14.48
CA VAL A 185 -1.37 15.76 -14.71
C VAL A 185 -1.38 16.52 -13.40
N THR A 186 -0.77 17.72 -13.38
CA THR A 186 -0.76 18.60 -12.22
C THR A 186 -2.07 19.39 -12.11
N PRO A 187 -2.40 19.97 -10.95
CA PRO A 187 -3.58 20.81 -10.78
C PRO A 187 -3.65 22.00 -11.75
N ALA A 188 -2.51 22.44 -12.27
CA ALA A 188 -2.43 23.48 -13.30
C ALA A 188 -2.81 22.99 -14.72
N GLY A 189 -3.18 21.72 -14.87
CA GLY A 189 -3.50 21.09 -16.16
C GLY A 189 -2.26 20.76 -17.01
N LYS A 190 -1.06 20.82 -16.44
CA LYS A 190 0.20 20.51 -17.13
C LYS A 190 0.56 19.04 -16.94
N THR A 191 1.27 18.46 -17.91
CA THR A 191 1.85 17.13 -17.75
C THR A 191 3.28 17.21 -17.24
N GLY A 192 3.69 16.19 -16.50
CA GLY A 192 5.05 16.01 -16.02
C GLY A 192 5.27 14.61 -15.50
N PHE A 193 6.43 14.37 -14.88
CA PHE A 193 6.81 13.06 -14.37
C PHE A 193 7.15 13.13 -12.88
N VAL A 194 6.70 12.14 -12.11
CA VAL A 194 7.07 11.95 -10.71
C VAL A 194 7.76 10.61 -10.55
N ALA A 195 8.66 10.48 -9.57
CA ALA A 195 9.19 9.17 -9.21
C ALA A 195 8.04 8.26 -8.74
N ALA A 196 8.07 6.98 -9.12
CA ALA A 196 6.97 6.05 -8.84
C ALA A 196 6.71 5.86 -7.34
N ASP A 197 7.76 5.92 -6.52
CA ASP A 197 7.72 5.85 -5.05
C ASP A 197 7.28 7.17 -4.38
N ALA A 198 7.10 8.25 -5.14
CA ALA A 198 6.74 9.55 -4.60
C ALA A 198 5.23 9.72 -4.39
N VAL A 199 4.42 8.83 -4.94
CA VAL A 199 2.95 8.85 -4.86
C VAL A 199 2.41 7.46 -4.55
N LEU A 200 1.26 7.41 -3.88
CA LEU A 200 0.59 6.17 -3.49
C LEU A 200 -0.84 6.14 -4.08
N PRO A 201 -1.35 4.97 -4.51
CA PRO A 201 -2.70 4.86 -5.05
C PRO A 201 -3.75 5.11 -3.96
N LEU A 202 -4.94 5.59 -4.35
CA LEU A 202 -6.06 5.78 -3.42
C LEU A 202 -6.76 4.48 -3.01
N ILE A 203 -6.64 3.45 -3.83
CA ILE A 203 -7.09 2.09 -3.50
C ILE A 203 -5.85 1.31 -3.13
N PHE A 204 -5.81 0.83 -1.89
CA PHE A 204 -4.66 0.11 -1.36
C PHE A 204 -5.13 -0.88 -0.31
N GLU A 205 -4.32 -1.91 -0.13
CA GLU A 205 -4.54 -2.94 0.85
C GLU A 205 -4.01 -2.49 2.22
N GLN A 206 -4.61 -3.00 3.29
CA GLN A 206 -4.25 -2.61 4.64
C GLN A 206 -4.05 -3.81 5.54
N LEU A 207 -3.00 -3.76 6.36
CA LEU A 207 -2.92 -4.58 7.56
C LEU A 207 -3.61 -3.87 8.71
N CYS A 208 -4.42 -4.62 9.43
CA CYS A 208 -5.14 -4.15 10.59
C CYS A 208 -4.55 -4.73 11.86
N TYR A 209 -4.59 -3.94 12.92
CA TYR A 209 -3.98 -4.20 14.20
C TYR A 209 -4.98 -4.00 15.33
N VAL A 210 -4.80 -4.76 16.40
CA VAL A 210 -5.53 -4.60 17.65
C VAL A 210 -4.51 -4.55 18.79
N LYS A 211 -4.81 -3.75 19.81
CA LYS A 211 -4.05 -3.74 21.06
C LYS A 211 -4.88 -4.42 22.14
N ASP A 212 -4.39 -5.54 22.65
CA ASP A 212 -4.97 -6.25 23.78
C ASP A 212 -4.03 -6.21 25.01
N ALA A 213 -4.36 -6.96 26.07
CA ALA A 213 -3.57 -7.00 27.29
C ALA A 213 -2.13 -7.53 27.08
N GLY A 214 -1.90 -8.33 26.04
CA GLY A 214 -0.60 -8.86 25.63
C GLY A 214 0.15 -7.98 24.64
N GLY A 215 -0.41 -6.82 24.27
CA GLY A 215 0.21 -5.85 23.36
C GLY A 215 -0.47 -5.81 21.99
N TRP A 216 0.26 -5.28 21.01
CA TRP A 216 -0.23 -5.16 19.64
C TRP A 216 -0.16 -6.50 18.90
N LYS A 217 -1.16 -6.76 18.06
CA LYS A 217 -1.27 -7.93 17.18
C LYS A 217 -1.80 -7.54 15.81
N ILE A 218 -1.46 -8.30 14.78
CA ILE A 218 -2.12 -8.28 13.47
C ILE A 218 -3.53 -8.86 13.65
N ALA A 219 -4.54 -8.00 13.53
CA ALA A 219 -5.94 -8.34 13.70
C ALA A 219 -6.62 -8.74 12.40
N GLY A 220 -6.11 -8.32 11.25
CA GLY A 220 -6.73 -8.66 9.97
C GLY A 220 -6.08 -8.04 8.76
N TYR A 221 -6.66 -8.31 7.60
CA TYR A 221 -6.25 -7.79 6.30
C TYR A 221 -7.46 -7.24 5.54
N LEU A 222 -7.29 -6.09 4.89
CA LEU A 222 -8.25 -5.49 3.96
C LEU A 222 -7.61 -5.52 2.57
N GLY A 223 -8.13 -6.33 1.66
CA GLY A 223 -7.49 -6.56 0.37
C GLY A 223 -7.70 -7.98 -0.15
N GLY A 224 -7.08 -8.28 -1.29
CA GLY A 224 -7.29 -9.51 -2.04
C GLY A 224 -8.58 -9.54 -2.84
N GLU A 225 -8.59 -10.38 -3.89
CA GLU A 225 -9.78 -10.75 -4.65
C GLU A 225 -10.71 -11.64 -3.84
#